data_AF-A0A957RBB7-F1
#
_entry.id   AF-A0A957RBB7-F1
#
_cell.length_a   1.000
_cell.length_b   1.000
_cell.length_c   1.000
_cell.angle_alpha   90.00
_cell.angle_beta   90.00
_cell.angle_gamma   90.00
#
_symmetry.space_group_name_H-M   'P 1'
#
loop_
_entity.id
_entity.type
_entity.pdbx_description
1 polymer ?
#
loop_
_entity_poly.entity_id
_entity_poly.type
_entity_poly.pdbx_seq_one_letter_code
_entity_poly.pdbx_strand_id
1 'polypeptide(L)'
;MNESDQPTQTPGATMSESVHRSCAGGATIADLAALLDNTTDFIWSLDTDCRLVYGNLAFSAAMKRVLGRPLMPGDSLLDPAFSAARCQEWRTFYMRALAGETFFIEQPISCVASSPVREYRFFPLVDDAGEIIGASVHSRDISERQQAEEEMHRSEALLNQAQSIGRIGSYVWDLRDDTLQWSRSMVELAGIDPETFEGKLSEVIATHIHPADRADVLRQIEQMIAERRAHAMEFRLVRPDGRTVWLRSTARFEVDEQGALIRAIGVHYDVTDEHRSQQLLNTRLHVSRFATTHTLDELLQEMLDQAELLTESTISFFHFLDNDQNSLRLQTWSTNTLRNMCTAVGERRHYPLDAAGVWVECVRQRKPLLYND
;
A
#
# COMPACT_ATOMS: atom_id res chain seq x y z
N MET A 1 26.99 -75.27 -45.30
CA MET A 1 27.26 -75.54 -46.73
C MET A 1 27.66 -74.20 -47.32
N ASN A 2 28.88 -74.15 -47.87
CA ASN A 2 29.61 -73.02 -48.48
C ASN A 2 30.13 -71.93 -47.51
N GLU A 3 31.45 -71.92 -47.22
CA GLU A 3 32.61 -71.41 -48.01
C GLU A 3 32.83 -69.91 -47.69
N SER A 4 33.81 -69.51 -46.89
CA SER A 4 35.28 -69.56 -47.10
C SER A 4 35.74 -68.67 -48.25
N ASP A 5 36.11 -67.40 -47.98
CA ASP A 5 37.42 -66.86 -48.37
C ASP A 5 37.68 -65.44 -47.81
N GLN A 6 38.67 -65.37 -46.91
CA GLN A 6 39.67 -64.31 -46.81
C GLN A 6 40.98 -64.94 -47.33
N PRO A 7 41.99 -64.23 -47.89
CA PRO A 7 42.67 -63.07 -47.27
C PRO A 7 43.17 -62.01 -48.31
N THR A 8 43.85 -60.88 -48.06
CA THR A 8 45.14 -60.66 -47.36
C THR A 8 45.52 -59.15 -47.35
N GLN A 9 45.96 -58.67 -46.18
CA GLN A 9 46.88 -57.57 -45.78
C GLN A 9 47.44 -56.48 -46.76
N THR A 10 47.16 -55.20 -46.42
CA THR A 10 48.02 -53.98 -46.14
C THR A 10 49.44 -53.80 -46.73
N PRO A 11 49.98 -52.56 -46.99
CA PRO A 11 49.91 -51.37 -46.08
C PRO A 11 49.95 -49.94 -46.70
N GLY A 12 49.75 -48.91 -45.86
CA GLY A 12 50.67 -47.76 -45.80
C GLY A 12 50.32 -46.45 -46.53
N ALA A 13 49.76 -45.51 -45.74
CA ALA A 13 49.97 -44.06 -45.71
C ALA A 13 50.46 -43.29 -46.97
N THR A 14 49.75 -42.23 -47.35
CA THR A 14 50.27 -40.84 -47.24
C THR A 14 49.15 -39.80 -47.32
N MET A 15 49.39 -38.71 -46.59
CA MET A 15 48.53 -37.54 -46.36
C MET A 15 48.13 -36.78 -47.62
N SER A 16 46.92 -36.23 -47.65
CA SER A 16 46.68 -34.78 -47.77
C SER A 16 45.17 -34.48 -47.83
N GLU A 17 44.74 -33.72 -46.82
CA GLU A 17 43.74 -32.64 -46.86
C GLU A 17 42.45 -32.81 -47.68
N SER A 18 41.32 -32.88 -46.96
CA SER A 18 40.30 -31.83 -47.07
C SER A 18 39.22 -32.02 -46.01
N VAL A 19 39.33 -31.21 -44.96
CA VAL A 19 38.26 -30.95 -44.01
C VAL A 19 37.18 -30.15 -44.76
N HIS A 20 36.08 -30.78 -45.14
CA HIS A 20 34.84 -30.08 -45.45
C HIS A 20 33.95 -30.07 -44.20
N ARG A 21 34.08 -29.01 -43.41
CA ARG A 21 33.06 -28.58 -42.46
C ARG A 21 31.87 -28.05 -43.26
N SER A 22 30.73 -28.75 -43.16
CA SER A 22 29.42 -28.21 -43.51
C SER A 22 28.81 -27.59 -42.25
N CYS A 23 28.79 -26.26 -42.18
CA CYS A 23 27.85 -25.50 -41.36
C CYS A 23 27.06 -24.60 -42.31
N ALA A 24 25.93 -25.10 -42.81
CA ALA A 24 24.94 -24.32 -43.55
C ALA A 24 23.61 -24.42 -42.81
N GLY A 25 23.32 -23.39 -42.01
CA GLY A 25 22.07 -23.22 -41.28
C GLY A 25 21.81 -21.73 -41.09
N GLY A 26 21.89 -20.96 -42.17
CA GLY A 26 21.44 -19.57 -42.19
C GLY A 26 19.93 -19.54 -42.40
N ALA A 27 19.19 -18.94 -41.47
CA ALA A 27 17.78 -18.64 -41.67
C ALA A 27 17.63 -17.86 -42.99
N THR A 28 16.68 -18.26 -43.84
CA THR A 28 16.45 -17.53 -45.09
C THR A 28 15.81 -16.18 -44.79
N ILE A 29 15.96 -15.20 -45.68
CA ILE A 29 15.28 -13.88 -45.57
C ILE A 29 13.76 -14.05 -45.41
N ALA A 30 13.19 -15.12 -45.99
CA ALA A 30 11.78 -15.47 -45.85
C ALA A 30 11.42 -15.93 -44.42
N ASP A 31 12.30 -16.65 -43.73
CA ASP A 31 12.08 -17.10 -42.35
C ASP A 31 12.10 -15.92 -41.37
N LEU A 32 13.02 -14.97 -41.57
CA LEU A 32 13.09 -13.75 -40.76
C LEU A 32 11.87 -12.85 -40.98
N ALA A 33 11.40 -12.70 -42.23
CA ALA A 33 10.19 -11.95 -42.52
C ALA A 33 8.94 -12.58 -41.86
N ALA A 34 8.81 -13.91 -41.91
CA ALA A 34 7.70 -14.62 -41.27
C ALA A 34 7.67 -14.44 -39.74
N LEU A 35 8.83 -14.37 -39.09
CA LEU A 35 8.94 -14.10 -37.65
C LEU A 35 8.50 -12.66 -37.30
N LEU A 36 8.86 -11.68 -38.12
CA LEU A 36 8.50 -10.28 -37.92
C LEU A 36 7.03 -9.97 -38.28
N ASP A 37 6.39 -10.83 -39.09
CA ASP A 37 4.98 -10.71 -39.46
C ASP A 37 4.01 -11.42 -38.49
N ASN A 38 4.52 -12.27 -37.59
CA ASN A 38 3.70 -12.97 -36.58
C ASN A 38 3.35 -12.12 -35.35
N THR A 39 3.49 -10.80 -35.44
CA THR A 39 3.17 -9.87 -34.36
C THR A 39 2.21 -8.79 -34.84
N THR A 40 1.39 -8.29 -33.92
CA THR A 40 0.53 -7.11 -34.11
C THR A 40 1.30 -5.79 -33.88
N ASP A 41 2.54 -5.89 -33.40
CA ASP A 41 3.47 -4.79 -33.26
C ASP A 41 3.90 -4.28 -34.64
N PHE A 42 4.15 -2.98 -34.72
CA PHE A 42 4.68 -2.40 -35.96
C PHE A 42 6.19 -2.48 -35.93
N ILE A 43 6.77 -3.01 -37.00
CA ILE A 43 8.22 -3.09 -37.17
C ILE A 43 8.53 -2.51 -38.53
N TRP A 44 9.41 -1.53 -38.58
CA TRP A 44 9.91 -0.98 -39.83
C TRP A 44 11.33 -0.48 -39.70
N SER A 45 12.04 -0.40 -40.82
CA SER A 45 13.36 0.19 -40.91
C SER A 45 13.43 1.23 -42.02
N LEU A 46 14.39 2.12 -41.90
CA LEU A 46 14.60 3.25 -42.81
C LEU A 46 16.08 3.45 -43.12
N ASP A 47 16.35 4.01 -44.29
CA ASP A 47 17.70 4.43 -44.71
C ASP A 47 18.05 5.83 -44.17
N THR A 48 19.27 6.29 -44.44
CA THR A 48 19.77 7.61 -44.03
C THR A 48 18.97 8.78 -44.61
N ASP A 49 18.23 8.58 -45.71
CA ASP A 49 17.33 9.56 -46.32
C ASP A 49 15.90 9.48 -45.76
N CYS A 50 15.66 8.72 -44.69
CA CYS A 50 14.35 8.46 -44.09
C CYS A 50 13.34 7.81 -45.05
N ARG A 51 13.82 6.96 -45.96
CA ARG A 51 12.97 6.15 -46.84
C ARG A 51 12.80 4.76 -46.24
N LEU A 52 11.61 4.19 -46.41
CA LEU A 52 11.28 2.86 -45.92
C LEU A 52 12.19 1.81 -46.57
N VAL A 53 12.90 1.02 -45.78
CA VAL A 53 13.68 -0.14 -46.24
C VAL A 53 12.87 -1.41 -46.09
N TYR A 54 12.24 -1.59 -44.92
CA TYR A 54 11.36 -2.72 -44.63
C TYR A 54 10.23 -2.28 -43.70
N GLY A 55 9.05 -2.89 -43.84
CA GLY A 55 7.94 -2.74 -42.91
C GLY A 55 7.15 -4.03 -42.84
N ASN A 56 6.90 -4.54 -41.63
CA ASN A 56 6.13 -5.76 -41.44
C ASN A 56 4.67 -5.58 -41.87
N LEU A 57 3.92 -6.69 -41.94
CA LEU A 57 2.54 -6.70 -42.38
C LEU A 57 1.65 -5.78 -41.54
N ALA A 58 1.85 -5.76 -40.22
CA ALA A 58 1.09 -4.92 -39.30
C ALA A 58 1.33 -3.42 -39.56
N PHE A 59 2.58 -3.00 -39.72
CA PHE A 59 2.95 -1.63 -40.09
C PHE A 59 2.35 -1.23 -41.44
N SER A 60 2.52 -2.08 -42.45
CA SER A 60 2.03 -1.84 -43.81
C SER A 60 0.51 -1.69 -43.86
N ALA A 61 -0.22 -2.53 -43.12
CA ALA A 61 -1.69 -2.45 -42.99
C ALA A 61 -2.13 -1.17 -42.28
N ALA A 62 -1.41 -0.74 -41.23
CA ALA A 62 -1.69 0.51 -40.54
C ALA A 62 -1.45 1.72 -41.46
N MET A 63 -0.35 1.74 -42.21
CA MET A 63 -0.05 2.82 -43.16
C MET A 63 -1.05 2.89 -44.32
N LYS A 64 -1.53 1.75 -44.80
CA LYS A 64 -2.62 1.70 -45.81
C LYS A 64 -3.91 2.34 -45.31
N ARG A 65 -4.27 2.15 -44.05
CA ARG A 65 -5.46 2.80 -43.45
C ARG A 65 -5.31 4.31 -43.37
N VAL A 66 -4.10 4.80 -43.14
CA VAL A 66 -3.81 6.23 -42.95
C VAL A 66 -3.68 6.95 -44.30
N LEU A 67 -2.92 6.39 -45.24
CA LEU A 67 -2.61 7.03 -46.53
C LEU A 67 -3.54 6.61 -47.67
N GLY A 68 -4.44 5.64 -47.44
CA GLY A 68 -5.26 5.02 -48.49
C GLY A 68 -4.49 4.05 -49.42
N ARG A 69 -3.16 4.00 -49.32
CA ARG A 69 -2.27 3.07 -50.03
C ARG A 69 -1.19 2.52 -49.09
N PRO A 70 -0.73 1.27 -49.27
CA PRO A 70 0.42 0.77 -48.52
C PRO A 70 1.69 1.57 -48.90
N LEU A 71 2.59 1.78 -47.94
CA LEU A 71 3.93 2.27 -48.23
C LEU A 71 4.77 1.13 -48.79
N MET A 72 5.56 1.44 -49.81
CA MET A 72 6.48 0.49 -50.44
C MET A 72 7.92 0.83 -50.05
N PRO A 73 8.85 -0.15 -50.06
CA PRO A 73 10.27 0.15 -49.92
C PRO A 73 10.72 1.24 -50.91
N GLY A 74 11.44 2.25 -50.41
CA GLY A 74 11.87 3.45 -51.13
C GLY A 74 10.95 4.67 -50.96
N ASP A 75 9.70 4.50 -50.51
CA ASP A 75 8.80 5.61 -50.18
C ASP A 75 9.33 6.39 -48.97
N SER A 76 9.14 7.72 -48.98
CA SER A 76 9.56 8.55 -47.85
C SER A 76 8.62 8.37 -46.65
N LEU A 77 9.18 8.12 -45.47
CA LEU A 77 8.42 8.09 -44.21
C LEU A 77 7.97 9.48 -43.74
N LEU A 78 8.50 10.53 -44.39
CA LEU A 78 8.23 11.94 -44.13
C LEU A 78 7.44 12.60 -45.29
N ASP A 79 6.67 11.81 -46.03
CA ASP A 79 5.87 12.27 -47.17
C ASP A 79 4.87 13.40 -46.77
N PRO A 80 4.69 14.45 -47.59
CA PRO A 80 3.68 15.50 -47.37
C PRO A 80 2.23 15.01 -47.27
N ALA A 81 1.95 13.77 -47.66
CA ALA A 81 0.66 13.11 -47.44
C ALA A 81 0.33 12.92 -45.94
N PHE A 82 1.32 13.02 -45.06
CA PHE A 82 1.14 13.10 -43.61
C PHE A 82 1.07 14.56 -43.13
N SER A 83 0.53 14.80 -41.93
CA SER A 83 0.51 16.14 -41.36
C SER A 83 1.93 16.69 -41.14
N ALA A 84 2.15 17.97 -41.43
CA ALA A 84 3.46 18.62 -41.28
C ALA A 84 4.01 18.51 -39.84
N ALA A 85 3.13 18.61 -38.84
CA ALA A 85 3.48 18.44 -37.44
C ALA A 85 4.03 17.03 -37.15
N ARG A 86 3.37 15.97 -37.66
CA ARG A 86 3.86 14.59 -37.54
C ARG A 86 5.22 14.43 -38.23
N CYS A 87 5.36 14.92 -39.45
CA CYS A 87 6.62 14.79 -40.18
C CYS A 87 7.77 15.47 -39.45
N GLN A 88 7.54 16.64 -38.86
CA GLN A 88 8.55 17.33 -38.07
C GLN A 88 8.94 16.55 -36.81
N GLU A 89 7.96 16.06 -36.05
CA GLU A 89 8.17 15.26 -34.85
C GLU A 89 8.95 13.97 -35.14
N TRP A 90 8.48 13.18 -36.11
CA TRP A 90 9.11 11.91 -36.47
C TRP A 90 10.49 12.08 -37.11
N ARG A 91 10.72 13.18 -37.83
CA ARG A 91 12.05 13.55 -38.32
C ARG A 91 13.03 13.71 -37.16
N THR A 92 12.62 14.35 -36.06
CA THR A 92 13.48 14.50 -34.88
C THR A 92 13.86 13.14 -34.29
N PHE A 93 12.92 12.19 -34.20
CA PHE A 93 13.21 10.85 -33.69
C PHE A 93 14.14 10.06 -34.62
N TYR A 94 13.88 10.07 -35.93
CA TYR A 94 14.73 9.38 -36.89
C TYR A 94 16.15 9.95 -36.91
N MET A 95 16.30 11.27 -36.87
CA MET A 95 17.63 11.91 -36.85
C MET A 95 18.43 11.58 -35.57
N ARG A 96 17.76 11.42 -34.42
CA ARG A 96 18.42 10.95 -33.19
C ARG A 96 18.95 9.53 -33.34
N ALA A 97 18.12 8.64 -33.89
CA ALA A 97 18.53 7.26 -34.15
C ALA A 97 19.69 7.19 -35.17
N LEU A 98 19.60 7.98 -36.25
CA LEU A 98 20.64 8.08 -37.28
C LEU A 98 21.93 8.77 -36.78
N ALA A 99 21.89 9.46 -35.62
CA ALA A 99 23.07 9.95 -34.93
C ALA A 99 23.72 8.89 -34.01
N GLY A 100 23.18 7.67 -33.99
CA GLY A 100 23.68 6.55 -33.20
C GLY A 100 22.99 6.36 -31.84
N GLU A 101 21.97 7.15 -31.53
CA GLU A 101 21.26 7.05 -30.24
C GLU A 101 20.24 5.89 -30.25
N THR A 102 20.25 5.07 -29.21
CA THR A 102 19.18 4.10 -28.93
C THR A 102 18.28 4.64 -27.83
N PHE A 103 16.99 4.78 -28.11
CA PHE A 103 16.03 5.36 -27.17
C PHE A 103 14.62 4.84 -27.41
N PHE A 104 13.71 5.16 -26.50
CA PHE A 104 12.28 4.89 -26.65
C PHE A 104 11.45 6.11 -26.28
N ILE A 105 10.22 6.13 -26.78
CA ILE A 105 9.20 7.14 -26.47
C ILE A 105 7.85 6.44 -26.30
N GLU A 106 6.96 7.05 -25.51
CA GLU A 106 5.59 6.59 -25.35
C GLU A 106 4.64 7.67 -25.86
N GLN A 107 3.92 7.39 -26.94
CA GLN A 107 2.97 8.34 -27.52
C GLN A 107 1.86 7.62 -28.30
N PRO A 108 0.66 8.22 -28.43
CA PRO A 108 -0.37 7.70 -29.32
C PRO A 108 0.06 7.81 -30.78
N ILE A 109 -0.54 6.98 -31.64
CA ILE A 109 -0.33 7.07 -33.09
C ILE A 109 -0.83 8.45 -33.58
N SER A 110 0.09 9.34 -33.98
CA SER A 110 -0.21 10.75 -34.32
C SER A 110 -1.19 10.93 -35.50
N CYS A 111 -1.52 9.86 -36.25
CA CYS A 111 -2.36 9.92 -37.45
C CYS A 111 -3.78 9.36 -37.28
N VAL A 112 -4.18 8.86 -36.10
CA VAL A 112 -5.55 8.38 -35.85
C VAL A 112 -6.05 8.95 -34.51
N ALA A 113 -7.13 9.72 -34.54
CA ALA A 113 -7.79 10.22 -33.33
C ALA A 113 -8.27 9.04 -32.47
N SER A 114 -8.03 9.10 -31.15
CA SER A 114 -8.31 8.00 -30.19
C SER A 114 -7.45 6.74 -30.40
N SER A 115 -6.18 6.91 -30.77
CA SER A 115 -5.25 5.77 -30.86
C SER A 115 -4.72 5.31 -29.50
N PRO A 116 -4.48 3.99 -29.35
CA PRO A 116 -3.77 3.47 -28.21
C PRO A 116 -2.38 4.11 -28.06
N VAL A 117 -1.95 4.29 -26.81
CA VAL A 117 -0.58 4.70 -26.49
C VAL A 117 0.35 3.55 -26.86
N ARG A 118 1.40 3.87 -27.61
CA ARG A 118 2.41 2.91 -28.04
C ARG A 118 3.79 3.31 -27.52
N GLU A 119 4.55 2.32 -27.07
CA GLU A 119 5.99 2.45 -26.87
C GLU A 119 6.67 2.26 -28.22
N TYR A 120 7.44 3.24 -28.69
CA TYR A 120 8.27 3.14 -29.88
C TYR A 120 9.74 3.07 -29.47
N ARG A 121 10.44 2.02 -29.89
CA ARG A 121 11.88 1.84 -29.67
C ARG A 121 12.62 2.07 -30.97
N PHE A 122 13.66 2.89 -30.92
CA PHE A 122 14.49 3.27 -32.06
C PHE A 122 15.90 2.73 -31.87
N PHE A 123 16.42 2.06 -32.90
CA PHE A 123 17.76 1.49 -32.93
C PHE A 123 18.49 1.92 -34.19
N PRO A 124 19.75 2.40 -34.12
CA PRO A 124 20.57 2.60 -35.32
C PRO A 124 20.87 1.25 -35.99
N LEU A 125 20.90 1.25 -37.31
CA LEU A 125 21.41 0.14 -38.11
C LEU A 125 22.79 0.53 -38.62
N VAL A 126 23.78 -0.34 -38.35
CA VAL A 126 25.17 -0.15 -38.78
C VAL A 126 25.58 -1.26 -39.76
N ASP A 127 26.49 -0.94 -40.67
CA ASP A 127 27.14 -1.93 -41.53
C ASP A 127 28.33 -2.62 -40.85
N ASP A 128 28.99 -3.53 -41.57
CA ASP A 128 30.17 -4.26 -41.09
C ASP A 128 31.38 -3.35 -40.79
N ALA A 129 31.40 -2.13 -41.33
CA ALA A 129 32.42 -1.11 -41.06
C ALA A 129 32.08 -0.24 -39.84
N GLY A 130 30.88 -0.39 -39.27
CA GLY A 130 30.38 0.40 -38.15
C GLY A 130 29.74 1.72 -38.54
N GLU A 131 29.54 1.97 -39.84
CA GLU A 131 28.88 3.17 -40.35
C GLU A 131 27.35 3.03 -40.27
N ILE A 132 26.66 4.11 -39.89
CA ILE A 132 25.20 4.10 -39.77
C ILE A 132 24.57 4.10 -41.17
N ILE A 133 23.89 3.00 -41.50
CA ILE A 133 23.19 2.80 -42.78
C ILE A 133 21.69 3.05 -42.69
N GLY A 134 21.14 3.22 -41.48
CA GLY A 134 19.72 3.41 -41.28
C GLY A 134 19.29 3.36 -39.81
N ALA A 135 17.99 3.20 -39.59
CA ALA A 135 17.42 2.95 -38.27
C ALA A 135 16.30 1.90 -38.36
N SER A 136 16.12 1.13 -37.29
CA SER A 136 14.98 0.22 -37.08
C SER A 136 14.10 0.77 -35.97
N VAL A 137 12.79 0.64 -36.15
CA VAL A 137 11.78 1.06 -35.19
C VAL A 137 10.81 -0.08 -34.96
N HIS A 138 10.56 -0.35 -33.68
CA HIS A 138 9.55 -1.30 -33.24
C HIS A 138 8.58 -0.59 -32.31
N SER A 139 7.27 -0.78 -32.52
CA SER A 139 6.23 -0.23 -31.67
C SER A 139 5.44 -1.32 -30.98
N ARG A 140 5.22 -1.19 -29.67
CA ARG A 140 4.34 -2.05 -28.88
C ARG A 140 3.15 -1.27 -28.34
N ASP A 141 1.96 -1.86 -28.39
CA ASP A 141 0.79 -1.31 -27.69
C ASP A 141 0.93 -1.50 -26.18
N ILE A 142 0.87 -0.41 -25.43
CA ILE A 142 0.99 -0.43 -23.96
C ILE A 142 -0.29 0.03 -23.26
N SER A 143 -1.37 0.25 -24.00
CA SER A 143 -2.60 0.84 -23.47
C SER A 143 -3.28 -0.06 -22.45
N GLU A 144 -3.40 -1.36 -22.75
CA GLU A 144 -3.98 -2.33 -21.82
C GLU A 144 -3.18 -2.42 -20.52
N ARG A 145 -1.84 -2.38 -20.64
CA ARG A 145 -0.95 -2.38 -19.50
C ARG A 145 -1.11 -1.12 -18.64
N GLN A 146 -1.06 0.06 -19.26
CA GLN A 146 -1.23 1.33 -18.56
C GLN A 146 -2.61 1.44 -17.89
N GLN A 147 -3.68 1.01 -18.57
CA GLN A 147 -5.02 0.98 -18.00
C GLN A 147 -5.14 0.02 -16.82
N ALA A 148 -4.53 -1.16 -16.90
CA ALA A 148 -4.51 -2.12 -15.81
C ALA A 148 -3.72 -1.58 -14.59
N GLU A 149 -2.57 -0.96 -14.83
CA GLU A 149 -1.76 -0.31 -13.78
C GLU A 149 -2.53 0.86 -13.13
N GLU A 150 -3.17 1.72 -13.93
CA GLU A 150 -3.94 2.85 -13.42
C GLU A 150 -5.18 2.41 -12.63
N GLU A 151 -5.92 1.40 -13.12
CA GLU A 151 -7.06 0.84 -12.39
C GLU A 151 -6.63 0.14 -11.11
N MET A 152 -5.48 -0.56 -11.12
CA MET A 152 -4.89 -1.14 -9.91
C MET A 152 -4.59 -0.06 -8.87
N HIS A 153 -3.89 1.02 -9.27
CA HIS A 153 -3.58 2.14 -8.38
C HIS A 153 -4.84 2.84 -7.87
N ARG A 154 -5.85 3.02 -8.73
CA ARG A 154 -7.12 3.61 -8.37
C ARG A 154 -7.87 2.75 -7.35
N SER A 155 -7.93 1.44 -7.57
CA SER A 155 -8.56 0.49 -6.67
C SER A 155 -7.87 0.45 -5.31
N GLU A 156 -6.54 0.44 -5.30
CA GLU A 156 -5.73 0.49 -4.08
C GLU A 156 -5.98 1.80 -3.29
N ALA A 157 -5.99 2.95 -3.98
CA ALA A 157 -6.28 4.23 -3.36
C ALA A 157 -7.68 4.29 -2.75
N LEU A 158 -8.69 3.79 -3.48
CA LEU A 158 -10.07 3.72 -2.98
C LEU A 158 -10.21 2.79 -1.78
N LEU A 159 -9.54 1.64 -1.79
CA LEU A 159 -9.53 0.70 -0.66
C LEU A 159 -8.91 1.34 0.59
N ASN A 160 -7.75 1.98 0.44
CA ASN A 160 -7.09 2.68 1.54
C ASN A 160 -7.96 3.80 2.10
N GLN A 161 -8.62 4.59 1.23
CA GLN A 161 -9.52 5.65 1.66
C GLN A 161 -10.75 5.09 2.40
N ALA A 162 -11.36 4.00 1.90
CA ALA A 162 -12.49 3.36 2.54
C ALA A 162 -12.12 2.82 3.94
N GLN A 163 -10.95 2.20 4.07
CA GLN A 163 -10.42 1.73 5.36
C GLN A 163 -10.16 2.86 6.35
N SER A 164 -9.53 3.95 5.88
CA SER A 164 -9.26 5.13 6.71
C SER A 164 -10.56 5.78 7.23
N ILE A 165 -11.54 6.00 6.34
CA ILE A 165 -12.87 6.53 6.72
C ILE A 165 -13.58 5.60 7.72
N GLY A 166 -13.49 4.29 7.49
CA GLY A 166 -14.08 3.28 8.37
C GLY A 166 -13.35 3.08 9.68
N ARG A 167 -12.16 3.69 9.88
CA ARG A 167 -11.23 3.39 10.98
C ARG A 167 -10.96 1.88 11.10
N ILE A 168 -10.74 1.27 9.94
CA ILE A 168 -10.44 -0.15 9.80
C ILE A 168 -8.97 -0.30 9.41
N GLY A 169 -8.23 -1.13 10.13
CA GLY A 169 -6.90 -1.57 9.74
C GLY A 169 -6.93 -3.03 9.32
N SER A 170 -6.50 -3.38 8.11
CA SER A 170 -6.31 -4.78 7.72
C SER A 170 -4.89 -5.27 7.99
N TYR A 171 -4.76 -6.57 8.20
CA TYR A 171 -3.48 -7.24 8.39
C TYR A 171 -3.44 -8.61 7.70
N VAL A 172 -2.21 -9.04 7.39
CA VAL A 172 -1.89 -10.41 6.98
C VAL A 172 -0.79 -10.90 7.91
N TRP A 173 -1.05 -11.99 8.60
CA TRP A 173 -0.08 -12.64 9.47
C TRP A 173 0.28 -14.01 8.89
N ASP A 174 1.56 -14.24 8.60
CA ASP A 174 2.11 -15.52 8.22
C ASP A 174 2.45 -16.32 9.48
N LEU A 175 1.79 -17.47 9.66
CA LEU A 175 1.94 -18.28 10.87
C LEU A 175 3.26 -19.06 10.90
N ARG A 176 3.97 -19.15 9.77
CA ARG A 176 5.17 -20.00 9.65
C ARG A 176 6.41 -19.32 10.19
N ASP A 177 6.52 -18.01 10.00
CA ASP A 177 7.69 -17.22 10.36
C ASP A 177 7.37 -15.99 11.24
N ASP A 178 6.12 -15.88 11.68
CA ASP A 178 5.59 -14.77 12.49
C ASP A 178 5.60 -13.41 11.77
N THR A 179 5.61 -13.39 10.43
CA THR A 179 5.59 -12.14 9.66
C THR A 179 4.21 -11.52 9.67
N LEU A 180 4.09 -10.30 10.18
CA LEU A 180 2.89 -9.49 10.23
C LEU A 180 3.01 -8.30 9.27
N GLN A 181 2.13 -8.27 8.29
CA GLN A 181 1.96 -7.15 7.37
C GLN A 181 0.72 -6.36 7.74
N TRP A 182 0.88 -5.05 7.87
CA TRP A 182 -0.21 -4.13 8.13
C TRP A 182 -0.51 -3.28 6.91
N SER A 183 -1.80 -3.04 6.69
CA SER A 183 -2.24 -1.97 5.78
C SER A 183 -1.76 -0.61 6.29
N ARG A 184 -1.68 0.34 5.37
CA ARG A 184 -1.41 1.75 5.71
C ARG A 184 -2.36 2.28 6.79
N SER A 185 -3.65 1.99 6.64
CA SER A 185 -4.68 2.41 7.62
C SER A 185 -4.44 1.84 9.02
N MET A 186 -3.92 0.61 9.12
CA MET A 186 -3.59 0.00 10.41
C MET A 186 -2.38 0.67 11.06
N VAL A 187 -1.34 1.00 10.29
CA VAL A 187 -0.17 1.73 10.78
C VAL A 187 -0.58 3.11 11.30
N GLU A 188 -1.43 3.84 10.54
CA GLU A 188 -1.97 5.14 10.94
C GLU A 188 -2.83 5.04 12.22
N LEU A 189 -3.69 4.02 12.32
CA LEU A 189 -4.51 3.75 13.50
C LEU A 189 -3.64 3.48 14.74
N ALA A 190 -2.60 2.65 14.58
CA ALA A 190 -1.68 2.31 15.65
C ALA A 190 -0.72 3.45 16.01
N GLY A 191 -0.55 4.43 15.12
CA GLY A 191 0.37 5.55 15.32
C GLY A 191 1.82 5.11 15.39
N ILE A 192 2.17 4.00 14.74
CA ILE A 192 3.52 3.45 14.70
C ILE A 192 4.21 3.99 13.45
N ASP A 193 5.51 4.25 13.56
CA ASP A 193 6.33 4.62 12.41
C ASP A 193 6.60 3.36 11.58
N PRO A 194 6.16 3.29 10.31
CA PRO A 194 6.38 2.13 9.45
C PRO A 194 7.86 1.82 9.23
N GLU A 195 8.78 2.77 9.41
CA GLU A 195 10.23 2.50 9.33
C GLU A 195 10.76 1.70 10.55
N THR A 196 10.06 1.79 11.68
CA THR A 196 10.44 1.12 12.94
C THR A 196 9.71 -0.19 13.18
N PHE A 197 8.69 -0.50 12.38
CA PHE A 197 7.86 -1.68 12.54
C PHE A 197 8.61 -2.92 12.06
N GLU A 198 8.97 -3.84 12.97
CA GLU A 198 9.71 -5.06 12.59
C GLU A 198 8.84 -6.08 11.83
N GLY A 199 7.52 -5.86 11.81
CA GLY A 199 6.58 -6.73 11.10
C GLY A 199 6.45 -8.09 11.76
N LYS A 200 6.42 -8.15 13.10
CA LYS A 200 6.21 -9.40 13.85
C LYS A 200 5.05 -9.30 14.83
N LEU A 201 4.20 -10.32 14.87
CA LEU A 201 3.07 -10.31 15.80
C LEU A 201 3.55 -10.42 17.25
N SER A 202 4.55 -11.26 17.52
CA SER A 202 5.12 -11.41 18.86
C SER A 202 5.64 -10.09 19.45
N GLU A 203 6.28 -9.26 18.62
CA GLU A 203 6.75 -7.92 19.00
C GLU A 203 5.57 -7.00 19.33
N VAL A 204 4.57 -6.92 18.45
CA VAL A 204 3.36 -6.11 18.66
C VAL A 204 2.65 -6.47 19.96
N ILE A 205 2.52 -7.76 20.26
CA ILE A 205 1.92 -8.22 21.52
C ILE A 205 2.75 -7.74 22.73
N ALA A 206 4.08 -7.77 22.62
CA ALA A 206 4.99 -7.41 23.70
C ALA A 206 5.09 -5.88 23.93
N THR A 207 4.94 -5.06 22.89
CA THR A 207 5.18 -3.62 22.95
C THR A 207 3.90 -2.80 22.89
N HIS A 208 2.97 -3.15 22.02
CA HIS A 208 1.81 -2.32 21.68
C HIS A 208 0.49 -2.84 22.24
N ILE A 209 0.36 -4.11 22.60
CA ILE A 209 -0.84 -4.57 23.31
C ILE A 209 -0.76 -4.16 24.78
N HIS A 210 -1.87 -3.64 25.30
CA HIS A 210 -1.99 -3.23 26.70
C HIS A 210 -1.57 -4.37 27.64
N PRO A 211 -0.72 -4.14 28.65
CA PRO A 211 -0.14 -5.20 29.49
C PRO A 211 -1.16 -6.18 30.10
N ALA A 212 -2.32 -5.66 30.50
CA ALA A 212 -3.39 -6.48 31.08
C ALA A 212 -4.05 -7.45 30.08
N ASP A 213 -3.94 -7.19 28.77
CA ASP A 213 -4.63 -7.95 27.72
C ASP A 213 -3.71 -9.01 27.07
N ARG A 214 -2.39 -8.88 27.21
CA ARG A 214 -1.40 -9.71 26.50
C ARG A 214 -1.59 -11.22 26.69
N ALA A 215 -1.76 -11.64 27.94
CA ALA A 215 -1.94 -13.05 28.26
C ALA A 215 -3.23 -13.62 27.68
N ASP A 216 -4.29 -12.80 27.64
CA ASP A 216 -5.57 -13.19 27.09
C ASP A 216 -5.54 -13.27 25.56
N VAL A 217 -4.92 -12.28 24.90
CA VAL A 217 -4.71 -12.28 23.44
C VAL A 217 -3.92 -13.50 23.00
N LEU A 218 -2.80 -13.82 23.65
CA LEU A 218 -2.00 -15.00 23.33
C LEU A 218 -2.81 -16.29 23.44
N ARG A 219 -3.53 -16.45 24.55
CA ARG A 219 -4.40 -17.61 24.78
C ARG A 219 -5.49 -17.74 23.71
N GLN A 220 -6.11 -16.63 23.31
CA GLN A 220 -7.14 -16.64 22.25
C GLN A 220 -6.53 -16.99 20.89
N ILE A 221 -5.35 -16.47 20.55
CA ILE A 221 -4.64 -16.81 19.30
C ILE A 221 -4.33 -18.31 19.26
N GLU A 222 -3.74 -18.85 20.33
CA GLU A 222 -3.42 -20.28 20.46
C GLU A 222 -4.68 -21.15 20.29
N GLN A 223 -5.79 -20.74 20.93
CA GLN A 223 -7.08 -21.43 20.79
C GLN A 223 -7.61 -21.40 19.36
N MET A 224 -7.56 -20.26 18.67
CA MET A 224 -8.01 -20.14 17.28
C MET A 224 -7.21 -21.03 16.33
N ILE A 225 -5.89 -21.13 16.55
CA ILE A 225 -5.00 -21.98 15.76
C ILE A 225 -5.31 -23.47 16.03
N ALA A 226 -5.45 -23.85 17.30
CA ALA A 226 -5.76 -25.22 17.70
C ALA A 226 -7.12 -25.70 17.17
N GLU A 227 -8.15 -24.84 17.24
CA GLU A 227 -9.49 -25.11 16.73
C GLU A 227 -9.61 -24.95 15.20
N ARG A 228 -8.58 -24.38 14.54
CA ARG A 228 -8.60 -23.96 13.13
C ARG A 228 -9.80 -23.08 12.78
N ARG A 229 -10.22 -22.25 13.74
CA ARG A 229 -11.43 -21.43 13.64
C ARG A 229 -11.18 -20.07 14.26
N ALA A 230 -11.17 -19.06 13.42
CA ALA A 230 -11.09 -17.68 13.88
C ALA A 230 -12.43 -17.27 14.54
N HIS A 231 -12.33 -16.48 15.60
CA HIS A 231 -13.47 -15.79 16.20
C HIS A 231 -13.12 -14.32 16.41
N ALA A 232 -14.12 -13.49 16.70
CA ALA A 232 -13.86 -12.11 17.06
C ALA A 232 -13.15 -12.05 18.42
N MET A 233 -12.23 -11.12 18.57
CA MET A 233 -11.61 -10.79 19.86
C MET A 233 -11.52 -9.27 20.02
N GLU A 234 -11.61 -8.78 21.25
CA GLU A 234 -11.44 -7.37 21.57
C GLU A 234 -10.26 -7.19 22.52
N PHE A 235 -9.41 -6.21 22.26
CA PHE A 235 -8.24 -5.90 23.08
C PHE A 235 -7.83 -4.44 22.92
N ARG A 236 -7.03 -3.95 23.86
CA ARG A 236 -6.49 -2.58 23.82
C ARG A 236 -5.11 -2.55 23.17
N LEU A 237 -4.97 -1.64 22.22
CA LEU A 237 -3.70 -1.22 21.65
C LEU A 237 -3.25 0.08 22.32
N VAL A 238 -1.99 0.14 22.76
CA VAL A 238 -1.34 1.32 23.31
C VAL A 238 -0.43 1.91 22.24
N ARG A 239 -0.75 3.13 21.83
CA ARG A 239 0.02 3.90 20.86
C ARG A 239 1.31 4.43 21.50
N PRO A 240 2.35 4.74 20.71
CA PRO A 240 3.57 5.38 21.23
C PRO A 240 3.34 6.72 21.93
N ASP A 241 2.26 7.44 21.60
CA ASP A 241 1.85 8.69 22.27
C ASP A 241 1.13 8.47 23.61
N GLY A 242 1.01 7.21 24.06
CA GLY A 242 0.35 6.80 25.30
C GLY A 242 -1.16 6.61 25.18
N ARG A 243 -1.79 6.95 24.04
CA ARG A 243 -3.23 6.77 23.87
C ARG A 243 -3.60 5.30 23.75
N THR A 244 -4.66 4.92 24.44
CA THR A 244 -5.25 3.59 24.31
C THR A 244 -6.38 3.59 23.27
N VAL A 245 -6.33 2.62 22.35
CA VAL A 245 -7.32 2.38 21.31
C VAL A 245 -7.92 0.99 21.52
N TRP A 246 -9.24 0.89 21.57
CA TRP A 246 -9.92 -0.40 21.61
C TRP A 246 -10.09 -0.95 20.22
N LEU A 247 -9.61 -2.17 20.01
CA LEU A 247 -9.70 -2.87 18.74
C LEU A 247 -10.59 -4.10 18.85
N ARG A 248 -11.50 -4.24 17.89
CA ARG A 248 -12.18 -5.51 17.61
C ARG A 248 -11.56 -6.15 16.40
N SER A 249 -10.91 -7.30 16.58
CA SER A 249 -10.28 -8.06 15.51
C SER A 249 -11.20 -9.18 15.01
N THR A 250 -11.21 -9.36 13.69
CA THR A 250 -11.82 -10.53 13.03
C THR A 250 -10.90 -11.01 11.92
N ALA A 251 -10.75 -12.33 11.80
CA ALA A 251 -9.84 -12.94 10.83
C ALA A 251 -10.45 -14.15 10.14
N ARG A 252 -9.81 -14.56 9.06
CA ARG A 252 -9.98 -15.85 8.41
C ARG A 252 -8.61 -16.51 8.26
N PHE A 253 -8.56 -17.83 8.37
CA PHE A 253 -7.34 -18.58 8.09
C PHE A 253 -7.31 -19.03 6.64
N GLU A 254 -6.13 -18.98 6.04
CA GLU A 254 -5.81 -19.64 4.78
C GLU A 254 -4.98 -20.89 5.06
N VAL A 255 -5.25 -21.94 4.29
CA VAL A 255 -4.56 -23.23 4.37
C VAL A 255 -3.80 -23.53 3.08
N ASP A 256 -2.74 -24.33 3.17
CA ASP A 256 -2.06 -24.87 2.00
C ASP A 256 -2.79 -26.10 1.40
N GLU A 257 -2.23 -26.66 0.33
CA GLU A 257 -2.73 -27.87 -0.34
C GLU A 257 -2.76 -29.10 0.57
N GLN A 258 -1.93 -29.12 1.61
CA GLN A 258 -1.86 -30.19 2.61
C GLN A 258 -2.81 -29.95 3.80
N GLY A 259 -3.54 -28.82 3.80
CA GLY A 259 -4.49 -28.45 4.85
C GLY A 259 -3.84 -27.91 6.12
N ALA A 260 -2.58 -27.48 6.09
CA ALA A 260 -1.93 -26.77 7.19
C ALA A 260 -2.26 -25.27 7.14
N LEU A 261 -2.43 -24.64 8.31
CA LEU A 261 -2.67 -23.20 8.39
C LEU A 261 -1.39 -22.44 8.01
N ILE A 262 -1.48 -21.55 7.03
CA ILE A 262 -0.34 -20.76 6.54
C ILE A 262 -0.46 -19.29 6.90
N ARG A 263 -1.66 -18.71 6.83
CA ARG A 263 -1.86 -17.28 7.04
C ARG A 263 -3.17 -16.99 7.77
N ALA A 264 -3.19 -15.92 8.54
CA ALA A 264 -4.39 -15.28 9.05
C ALA A 264 -4.54 -13.92 8.38
N ILE A 265 -5.69 -13.68 7.73
CA ILE A 265 -6.02 -12.41 7.11
C ILE A 265 -7.17 -11.82 7.88
N GLY A 266 -7.02 -10.60 8.36
CA GLY A 266 -8.02 -9.99 9.23
C GLY A 266 -8.10 -8.50 9.14
N VAL A 267 -9.06 -7.98 9.90
CA VAL A 267 -9.33 -6.56 10.07
C VAL A 267 -9.52 -6.24 11.54
N HIS A 268 -9.00 -5.08 11.93
CA HIS A 268 -9.20 -4.44 13.21
C HIS A 268 -10.14 -3.25 13.02
N TYR A 269 -11.24 -3.24 13.77
CA TYR A 269 -12.14 -2.10 13.87
C TYR A 269 -11.77 -1.30 15.11
N ASP A 270 -11.59 0.02 14.96
CA ASP A 270 -11.52 0.92 16.10
C ASP A 270 -12.90 1.06 16.74
N VAL A 271 -13.07 0.45 17.91
CA VAL A 271 -14.30 0.48 18.71
C VAL A 271 -14.15 1.35 19.96
N THR A 272 -13.17 2.25 19.98
CA THR A 272 -12.88 3.12 21.14
C THR A 272 -14.08 3.97 21.52
N ASP A 273 -14.77 4.55 20.55
CA ASP A 273 -15.92 5.42 20.83
C ASP A 273 -17.15 4.62 21.30
N GLU A 274 -17.30 3.37 20.83
CA GLU A 274 -18.32 2.44 21.33
C GLU A 274 -18.09 2.14 22.81
N HIS A 275 -16.86 1.77 23.17
CA HIS A 275 -16.46 1.52 24.57
C HIS A 275 -16.63 2.77 25.45
N ARG A 276 -16.19 3.95 25.00
CA ARG A 276 -16.36 5.21 25.75
C ARG A 276 -17.83 5.56 25.98
N SER A 277 -18.66 5.40 24.95
CA SER A 277 -20.10 5.64 25.06
C SER A 277 -20.76 4.67 26.04
N GLN A 278 -20.41 3.39 25.95
CA GLN A 278 -20.92 2.35 26.84
C GLN A 278 -20.48 2.57 28.30
N GLN A 279 -19.22 2.94 28.54
CA GLN A 279 -18.70 3.28 29.86
C GLN A 279 -19.44 4.48 30.45
N LEU A 280 -19.60 5.57 29.69
CA LEU A 280 -20.33 6.76 30.14
C LEU A 280 -21.79 6.44 30.52
N LEU A 281 -22.46 5.61 29.71
CA LEU A 281 -23.82 5.16 30.00
C LEU A 281 -23.86 4.34 31.29
N ASN A 282 -22.95 3.38 31.45
CA ASN A 282 -22.86 2.53 32.64
C ASN A 282 -22.60 3.36 33.91
N THR A 283 -21.69 4.32 33.86
CA THR A 283 -21.42 5.24 34.98
C THR A 283 -22.64 6.07 35.33
N ARG A 284 -23.38 6.60 34.33
CA ARG A 284 -24.63 7.35 34.59
C ARG A 284 -25.68 6.48 35.28
N LEU A 285 -25.87 5.24 34.84
CA LEU A 285 -26.81 4.30 35.47
C LEU A 285 -26.35 3.90 36.88
N HIS A 286 -25.05 3.75 37.10
CA HIS A 286 -24.47 3.50 38.42
C HIS A 286 -24.77 4.65 39.38
N VAL A 287 -24.38 5.88 39.03
CA VAL A 287 -24.61 7.08 39.84
C VAL A 287 -26.10 7.29 40.12
N SER A 288 -26.96 7.09 39.12
CA SER A 288 -28.42 7.22 39.30
C SER A 288 -28.99 6.20 40.27
N ARG A 289 -28.49 4.96 40.31
CA ARG A 289 -28.90 3.95 41.29
C ARG A 289 -28.31 4.24 42.66
N PHE A 290 -27.07 4.68 42.71
CA PHE A 290 -26.41 5.04 43.97
C PHE A 290 -27.17 6.14 44.71
N ALA A 291 -27.67 7.14 43.98
CA ALA A 291 -28.44 8.26 44.52
C ALA A 291 -29.77 7.87 45.20
N THR A 292 -30.33 6.69 44.92
CA THR A 292 -31.62 6.28 45.53
C THR A 292 -31.46 5.66 46.92
N THR A 293 -30.24 5.23 47.30
CA THR A 293 -29.98 4.54 48.57
C THR A 293 -28.97 5.24 49.46
N HIS A 294 -28.28 6.28 48.97
CA HIS A 294 -27.21 6.98 49.69
C HIS A 294 -27.52 8.45 49.93
N THR A 295 -26.77 9.06 50.85
CA THR A 295 -26.85 10.49 51.15
C THR A 295 -26.23 11.35 50.04
N LEU A 296 -26.51 12.66 50.06
CA LEU A 296 -25.94 13.59 49.09
C LEU A 296 -24.40 13.62 49.16
N ASP A 297 -23.81 13.59 50.36
CA ASP A 297 -22.36 13.68 50.51
C ASP A 297 -21.65 12.41 49.97
N GLU A 298 -22.22 11.23 50.23
CA GLU A 298 -21.75 9.96 49.64
C GLU A 298 -21.89 9.97 48.11
N LEU A 299 -23.02 10.46 47.59
CA LEU A 299 -23.25 10.56 46.15
C LEU A 299 -22.22 11.48 45.48
N LEU A 300 -21.96 12.65 46.06
CA LEU A 300 -21.00 13.60 45.49
C LEU A 300 -19.58 13.03 45.50
N GLN A 301 -19.18 12.28 46.53
CA GLN A 301 -17.89 11.60 46.57
C GLN A 301 -17.82 10.49 45.50
N GLU A 302 -18.85 9.65 45.39
CA GLU A 302 -18.91 8.60 44.37
C GLU A 302 -18.86 9.20 42.95
N MET A 303 -19.56 10.31 42.69
CA MET A 303 -19.48 11.00 41.40
C MET A 303 -18.07 11.48 41.06
N LEU A 304 -17.32 11.96 42.05
CA LEU A 304 -15.93 12.36 41.88
C LEU A 304 -15.03 11.15 41.59
N ASP A 305 -15.21 10.05 42.33
CA ASP A 305 -14.47 8.80 42.10
C ASP A 305 -14.71 8.28 40.67
N GLN A 306 -15.96 8.28 40.22
CA GLN A 306 -16.31 7.89 38.84
C GLN A 306 -15.74 8.85 37.79
N ALA A 307 -15.72 10.16 38.07
CA ALA A 307 -15.15 11.14 37.15
C ALA A 307 -13.63 10.98 37.01
N GLU A 308 -12.92 10.71 38.11
CA GLU A 308 -11.49 10.38 38.08
C GLU A 308 -11.21 9.14 37.26
N LEU A 309 -11.97 8.07 37.48
CA LEU A 309 -11.85 6.82 36.72
C LEU A 309 -12.03 7.04 35.21
N LEU A 310 -13.02 7.84 34.81
CA LEU A 310 -13.31 8.09 33.38
C LEU A 310 -12.30 9.02 32.70
N THR A 311 -11.69 9.92 33.46
CA THR A 311 -10.77 10.94 32.92
C THR A 311 -9.31 10.61 33.16
N GLU A 312 -9.03 9.55 33.92
CA GLU A 312 -7.70 9.20 34.43
C GLU A 312 -7.07 10.34 35.26
N SER A 313 -7.90 11.22 35.82
CA SER A 313 -7.46 12.32 36.68
C SER A 313 -6.97 11.78 38.02
N THR A 314 -5.95 12.41 38.57
CA THR A 314 -5.36 12.01 39.86
C THR A 314 -5.94 12.76 41.05
N ILE A 315 -6.69 13.85 40.81
CA ILE A 315 -7.33 14.71 41.81
C ILE A 315 -8.70 15.18 41.30
N SER A 316 -9.70 15.21 42.17
CA SER A 316 -11.01 15.80 41.90
C SER A 316 -11.73 16.25 43.16
N PHE A 317 -12.58 17.27 43.03
CA PHE A 317 -13.30 17.91 44.11
C PHE A 317 -14.56 18.62 43.65
N PHE A 318 -15.49 18.88 44.57
CA PHE A 318 -16.64 19.75 44.36
C PHE A 318 -16.59 20.99 45.27
N HIS A 319 -16.69 22.18 44.68
CA HIS A 319 -16.95 23.43 45.40
C HIS A 319 -18.33 23.98 45.05
N PHE A 320 -19.06 24.46 46.06
CA PHE A 320 -20.23 25.29 45.87
C PHE A 320 -19.83 26.77 45.99
N LEU A 321 -20.39 27.59 45.11
CA LEU A 321 -20.36 29.04 45.23
C LEU A 321 -21.53 29.48 46.11
N ASP A 322 -21.26 30.23 47.16
CA ASP A 322 -22.28 30.75 48.07
C ASP A 322 -23.11 31.87 47.41
N ASN A 323 -24.24 32.22 48.02
CA ASN A 323 -25.17 33.22 47.49
C ASN A 323 -24.56 34.63 47.36
N ASP A 324 -23.48 34.89 48.10
CA ASP A 324 -22.71 36.14 48.00
C ASP A 324 -21.90 36.27 46.69
N GLN A 325 -21.87 35.21 45.88
CA GLN A 325 -21.06 35.07 44.67
C GLN A 325 -19.57 35.38 44.88
N ASN A 326 -19.08 35.26 46.11
CA ASN A 326 -17.72 35.62 46.46
C ASN A 326 -17.00 34.59 47.35
N SER A 327 -17.77 33.73 48.01
CA SER A 327 -17.26 32.69 48.89
C SER A 327 -17.42 31.31 48.25
N LEU A 328 -16.31 30.58 48.11
CA LEU A 328 -16.35 29.16 47.80
C LEU A 328 -16.42 28.34 49.08
N ARG A 329 -17.29 27.33 49.07
CA ARG A 329 -17.35 26.28 50.08
C ARG A 329 -17.02 24.95 49.44
N LEU A 330 -15.90 24.36 49.84
CA LEU A 330 -15.56 22.99 49.47
C LEU A 330 -16.56 22.02 50.09
N GLN A 331 -17.17 21.17 49.27
CA GLN A 331 -18.13 20.18 49.73
C GLN A 331 -17.46 18.84 49.98
N THR A 332 -16.72 18.32 49.00
CA THR A 332 -16.17 16.97 49.08
C THR A 332 -14.98 16.78 48.14
N TRP A 333 -14.20 15.76 48.45
CA TRP A 333 -13.06 15.24 47.70
C TRP A 333 -13.35 13.80 47.32
N SER A 334 -12.76 13.34 46.22
CA SER A 334 -12.75 11.91 45.89
C SER A 334 -12.04 11.09 46.96
N THR A 335 -12.37 9.81 47.01
CA THR A 335 -11.71 8.82 47.87
C THR A 335 -10.22 8.75 47.59
N ASN A 336 -9.82 8.81 46.31
CA ASN A 336 -8.41 8.78 45.92
C ASN A 336 -7.66 10.06 46.35
N THR A 337 -8.27 11.25 46.17
CA THR A 337 -7.67 12.51 46.60
C THR A 337 -7.44 12.53 48.11
N LEU A 338 -8.42 12.07 48.90
CA LEU A 338 -8.31 11.98 50.36
C LEU A 338 -7.22 11.00 50.82
N ARG A 339 -6.98 9.93 50.07
CA ARG A 339 -5.97 8.92 50.43
C ARG A 339 -4.55 9.32 50.03
N ASN A 340 -4.39 9.91 48.85
CA ASN A 340 -3.08 9.96 48.19
C ASN A 340 -2.52 11.38 47.99
N MET A 341 -3.37 12.40 47.97
CA MET A 341 -2.95 13.76 47.55
C MET A 341 -3.16 14.81 48.63
N CYS A 342 -4.29 14.74 49.35
CA CYS A 342 -4.68 15.78 50.28
C CYS A 342 -4.47 15.33 51.74
N THR A 343 -3.57 16.02 52.46
CA THR A 343 -3.44 15.93 53.92
C THR A 343 -4.30 16.98 54.64
N ALA A 344 -5.10 17.77 53.91
CA ALA A 344 -5.80 18.91 54.47
C ALA A 344 -7.00 18.48 55.31
N VAL A 345 -6.90 18.72 56.61
CA VAL A 345 -8.03 18.68 57.55
C VAL A 345 -8.88 19.93 57.33
N GLY A 346 -10.01 19.79 56.64
CA GLY A 346 -10.84 20.97 56.35
C GLY A 346 -12.17 20.67 55.69
N GLU A 347 -13.04 19.90 56.35
CA GLU A 347 -14.46 20.08 56.14
C GLU A 347 -14.81 21.56 56.44
N ARG A 348 -15.47 22.24 55.48
CA ARG A 348 -16.12 23.56 55.67
C ARG A 348 -15.22 24.80 55.81
N ARG A 349 -14.05 24.87 55.16
CA ARG A 349 -13.33 26.15 55.04
C ARG A 349 -13.87 26.98 53.86
N HIS A 350 -14.16 28.25 54.12
CA HIS A 350 -14.54 29.24 53.11
C HIS A 350 -13.29 29.89 52.53
N TYR A 351 -13.19 29.96 51.21
CA TYR A 351 -12.12 30.67 50.50
C TYR A 351 -12.72 31.81 49.65
N PRO A 352 -12.20 33.04 49.76
CA PRO A 352 -12.62 34.12 48.87
C PRO A 352 -12.16 33.83 47.43
N LEU A 353 -13.03 34.09 46.44
CA LEU A 353 -12.76 33.86 45.01
C LEU A 353 -11.46 34.53 44.54
N ASP A 354 -11.12 35.69 45.08
CA ASP A 354 -9.93 36.45 44.69
C ASP A 354 -8.61 35.73 45.02
N ALA A 355 -8.64 34.83 46.00
CA ALA A 355 -7.46 34.08 46.46
C ALA A 355 -7.34 32.67 45.85
N ALA A 356 -8.33 32.21 45.09
CA ALA A 356 -8.43 30.82 44.63
C ALA A 356 -7.72 30.54 43.28
N GLY A 357 -7.02 31.51 42.71
CA GLY A 357 -6.14 31.32 41.54
C GLY A 357 -6.87 30.82 40.29
N VAL A 358 -6.26 29.87 39.58
CA VAL A 358 -6.80 29.26 38.34
C VAL A 358 -8.08 28.44 38.60
N TRP A 359 -8.27 27.92 39.83
CA TRP A 359 -9.38 27.01 40.17
C TRP A 359 -10.76 27.65 40.10
N VAL A 360 -10.84 28.98 40.11
CA VAL A 360 -12.09 29.76 39.99
C VAL A 360 -12.29 30.40 38.63
N GLU A 361 -11.37 30.17 37.70
CA GLU A 361 -11.43 30.83 36.40
C GLU A 361 -12.66 30.36 35.60
N CYS A 362 -13.12 29.12 35.81
CA CYS A 362 -14.37 28.61 35.24
C CYS A 362 -15.60 29.36 35.75
N VAL A 363 -15.58 29.81 37.01
CA VAL A 363 -16.63 30.65 37.61
C VAL A 363 -16.60 32.05 37.01
N ARG A 364 -15.41 32.64 36.85
CA ARG A 364 -15.24 33.97 36.25
C ARG A 364 -15.69 34.01 34.78
N GLN A 365 -15.35 32.98 34.01
CA GLN A 365 -15.67 32.90 32.59
C GLN A 365 -17.04 32.27 32.31
N ARG A 366 -17.71 31.72 33.33
CA ARG A 366 -19.02 31.05 33.23
C ARG A 366 -19.10 29.98 32.14
N LYS A 367 -18.00 29.25 31.94
CA LYS A 367 -17.91 28.13 31.00
C LYS A 367 -17.01 27.04 31.58
N PRO A 368 -17.20 25.76 31.19
CA PRO A 368 -16.23 24.72 31.46
C PRO A 368 -14.87 25.12 30.89
N LEU A 369 -13.82 25.00 31.70
CA LEU A 369 -12.44 25.25 31.29
C LEU A 369 -11.65 23.96 31.43
N LEU A 370 -10.86 23.64 30.41
CA LEU A 370 -9.90 22.55 30.42
C LEU A 370 -8.51 23.19 30.48
N TYR A 371 -7.76 22.89 31.53
CA TYR A 371 -6.35 23.24 31.66
C TYR A 371 -5.57 21.94 31.55
N ASN A 372 -4.90 21.75 30.42
CA ASN A 372 -3.90 20.69 30.25
C ASN A 372 -2.53 21.37 30.31
N ASP A 373 -1.59 20.77 31.05
CA ASP A 373 -0.18 21.21 31.07
C ASP A 373 0.50 20.99 29.71
#